data_AF-A0A2M8M078-F1
#
_entry.id   AF-A0A2M8M078-F1
#
_cell.length_a   1.000
_cell.length_b   1.000
_cell.length_c   1.000
_cell.angle_alpha   90.00
_cell.angle_beta   90.00
_cell.angle_gamma   90.00
#
_symmetry.space_group_name_H-M   'P 1'
#
loop_
_entity.id
_entity.type
_entity.pdbx_description
1 polymer ?
#
loop_
_entity_poly.entity_id
_entity_poly.type
_entity_poly.pdbx_seq_one_letter_code
_entity_poly.pdbx_strand_id
1 'polypeptide(L)'
;MKRLDKAEGAAREAIAVMLDTAPEEVEVVVEPELPDEVRQALKQAERARRAARAAAEAERKAMRRAAEVLTRDLSQRDAGRVLGMSFQRVSQLLGPASATHGGRRTRRARSTEARARS
;
A
#
# COMPACT_ATOMS: atom_id res chain seq x y z
N MET A 1 5.36 29.07 9.35
CA MET A 1 5.10 27.62 9.11
C MET A 1 6.24 26.83 9.72
N LYS A 2 5.97 25.97 10.72
CA LYS A 2 6.99 25.11 11.33
C LYS A 2 7.17 23.86 10.47
N ARG A 3 8.42 23.57 10.09
CA ARG A 3 8.79 22.48 9.19
C ARG A 3 9.32 21.32 10.03
N LEU A 4 8.54 20.23 10.11
CA LEU A 4 8.92 19.04 10.86
C LEU A 4 10.25 18.46 10.33
N ASP A 5 10.47 18.56 9.02
CA ASP A 5 11.68 18.09 8.35
C ASP A 5 12.95 18.89 8.71
N LYS A 6 12.81 20.06 9.35
CA LYS A 6 13.94 20.84 9.86
C LYS A 6 14.16 20.68 11.36
N ALA A 7 13.18 20.12 12.09
CA ALA A 7 13.23 20.01 13.55
C ALA A 7 14.34 19.07 14.01
N GLU A 8 14.52 17.94 13.33
CA GLU A 8 15.55 16.95 13.65
C GLU A 8 16.96 17.51 13.48
N GLY A 9 17.25 18.12 12.32
CA GLY A 9 18.57 18.71 12.05
C GLY A 9 18.92 19.86 12.99
N ALA A 10 17.97 20.77 13.24
CA ALA A 10 18.19 21.87 14.18
C ALA A 10 18.41 21.41 15.63
N ALA A 11 17.68 20.37 16.08
CA ALA A 11 17.87 19.80 17.40
C ALA A 11 19.21 19.06 17.51
N ARG A 12 19.59 18.29 16.49
CA ARG A 12 20.87 17.56 16.42
C ARG A 12 22.05 18.52 16.51
N GLU A 13 22.05 19.58 15.70
CA GLU A 13 23.10 20.60 15.71
C GLU A 13 23.21 21.30 17.08
N ALA A 14 22.08 21.67 17.68
CA ALA A 14 22.06 22.32 18.99
C ALA A 14 22.62 21.41 20.10
N ILE A 15 22.23 20.13 20.13
CA ILE A 15 22.70 19.15 21.11
C ILE A 15 24.19 18.87 20.94
N ALA A 16 24.66 18.73 19.70
CA ALA A 16 26.07 18.49 19.39
C ALA A 16 26.97 19.63 19.91
N VAL A 17 26.54 20.88 19.71
CA VAL A 17 27.23 22.06 20.26
C VAL A 17 27.22 22.07 21.79
N MET A 18 26.10 21.71 22.42
CA MET A 18 26.01 21.66 23.89
C MET A 18 26.88 20.57 24.53
N LEU A 19 27.11 19.48 23.81
CA LEU A 19 27.85 18.30 24.31
C LEU A 19 29.29 18.23 23.79
N ASP A 20 29.74 19.21 23.01
CA ASP A 20 31.06 19.25 22.36
C ASP A 20 31.39 17.94 21.61
N THR A 21 30.41 17.47 20.84
CA THR A 21 30.48 16.23 20.03
C THR A 21 30.14 16.53 18.57
N ALA A 22 30.44 15.59 17.69
CA ALA A 22 30.03 15.67 16.29
C ALA A 22 28.51 15.44 16.15
N PRO A 23 27.80 16.18 15.29
CA PRO A 23 26.36 15.97 15.05
C PRO A 23 25.99 14.53 14.67
N GLU A 24 26.88 13.82 13.99
CA GLU A 24 26.70 12.42 13.57
C GLU A 24 26.65 11.44 14.75
N GLU A 25 27.17 11.84 15.92
CA GLU A 25 27.11 11.06 17.17
C GLU A 25 25.79 11.29 17.93
N VAL A 26 24.93 12.21 17.46
CA VAL A 26 23.67 12.56 18.10
C VAL A 26 22.48 12.02 17.29
N GLU A 27 21.84 10.98 17.84
CA GLU A 27 20.56 10.47 17.34
C GLU A 27 19.40 11.31 17.90
N VAL A 28 18.54 11.80 17.01
CA VAL A 28 17.36 12.58 17.37
C VAL A 28 16.14 11.95 16.72
N VAL A 29 15.13 11.66 17.52
CA VAL A 29 13.82 11.20 17.06
C VAL A 29 12.80 12.28 17.37
N VAL A 30 12.12 12.79 16.33
CA VAL A 30 11.08 13.80 16.49
C VAL A 30 9.71 13.14 16.40
N GLU A 31 9.01 13.09 17.52
CA GLU A 31 7.63 12.60 17.58
C GLU A 31 6.66 13.78 17.66
N PRO A 32 5.87 14.07 16.60
CA PRO A 32 4.91 15.16 16.66
C PRO A 32 3.72 14.77 17.53
N GLU A 33 3.43 15.60 18.54
CA GLU A 33 2.18 15.52 19.28
C GLU A 33 1.03 16.02 18.39
N LEU A 34 0.18 15.09 17.96
CA LEU A 34 -1.00 15.41 17.16
C LEU A 34 -2.19 15.78 18.07
N PRO A 35 -3.06 16.73 17.66
CA PRO A 35 -4.35 16.90 18.33
C PRO A 35 -5.16 15.60 18.34
N ASP A 36 -6.00 15.41 19.38
CA ASP A 36 -6.79 14.20 19.52
C ASP A 36 -7.70 13.94 18.32
N GLU A 37 -8.28 14.99 17.75
CA GLU A 37 -9.14 14.94 16.59
C GLU A 37 -8.41 14.32 15.39
N VAL A 38 -7.14 14.70 15.19
CA VAL A 38 -6.29 14.15 14.12
C VAL A 38 -5.98 12.69 14.38
N ARG A 39 -5.61 12.32 15.63
CA ARG A 39 -5.37 10.92 16.00
C ARG A 39 -6.59 10.05 15.76
N GLN A 40 -7.77 10.52 16.14
CA GLN A 40 -9.02 9.79 15.93
C GLN A 40 -9.37 9.66 14.45
N ALA A 41 -9.22 10.72 13.66
CA ALA A 41 -9.46 10.67 12.22
C ALA A 41 -8.54 9.65 11.52
N LEU A 42 -7.25 9.61 11.87
CA LEU A 42 -6.31 8.63 11.32
C LEU A 42 -6.66 7.19 11.70
N LYS A 43 -7.05 6.95 12.97
CA LYS A 43 -7.53 5.64 13.43
C LYS A 43 -8.78 5.19 12.67
N GLN A 44 -9.74 6.10 12.46
CA GLN A 44 -10.95 5.81 11.69
C GLN A 44 -10.61 5.47 10.23
N ALA A 45 -9.74 6.25 9.60
CA ALA A 45 -9.30 6.01 8.23
C ALA A 45 -8.60 4.64 8.10
N GLU A 46 -7.80 4.25 9.09
CA GLU A 46 -7.16 2.93 9.10
C GLU A 46 -8.18 1.80 9.23
N ARG A 47 -9.14 1.92 10.15
CA ARG A 47 -10.24 0.96 10.31
C ARG A 47 -11.04 0.81 9.02
N ALA A 48 -11.40 1.92 8.38
CA ALA A 48 -12.10 1.92 7.10
C ALA A 48 -11.29 1.24 6.00
N ARG A 49 -9.97 1.49 5.92
CA ARG A 49 -9.09 0.81 4.96
C ARG A 49 -9.04 -0.70 5.19
N ARG A 50 -8.97 -1.15 6.44
CA ARG A 50 -8.98 -2.58 6.78
C ARG A 50 -10.32 -3.22 6.41
N ALA A 51 -11.44 -2.58 6.76
CA ALA A 51 -12.77 -3.05 6.41
C ALA A 51 -12.98 -3.14 4.89
N ALA A 52 -12.56 -2.12 4.13
CA ALA A 52 -12.65 -2.13 2.67
C ALA A 52 -11.84 -3.27 2.04
N ARG A 53 -10.63 -3.55 2.55
CA ARG A 53 -9.81 -4.68 2.08
C ARG A 53 -10.48 -6.02 2.36
N ALA A 54 -11.02 -6.20 3.56
CA ALA A 54 -11.72 -7.42 3.93
C ALA A 54 -12.99 -7.63 3.09
N ALA A 55 -13.79 -6.58 2.89
CA ALA A 55 -14.97 -6.62 2.05
C ALA A 55 -14.63 -6.98 0.60
N ALA A 56 -13.60 -6.36 0.03
CA ALA A 56 -13.14 -6.67 -1.33
C ALA A 56 -12.62 -8.11 -1.44
N GLU A 57 -11.98 -8.66 -0.41
CA GLU A 57 -11.57 -10.07 -0.41
C GLU A 57 -12.77 -11.02 -0.34
N ALA A 58 -13.74 -10.71 0.52
CA ALA A 58 -14.97 -11.50 0.65
C ALA A 58 -15.77 -11.50 -0.66
N GLU A 59 -15.93 -10.34 -1.30
CA GLU A 59 -16.57 -10.19 -2.61
C GLU A 59 -15.86 -11.03 -3.66
N ARG A 60 -14.53 -10.93 -3.80
CA ARG A 60 -13.77 -11.76 -4.75
C ARG A 60 -13.99 -13.26 -4.52
N LYS A 61 -13.97 -13.72 -3.27
CA LYS A 61 -14.20 -15.14 -2.92
C LYS A 61 -15.61 -15.58 -3.30
N ALA A 62 -16.61 -14.77 -2.97
CA ALA A 62 -18.01 -15.05 -3.29
C ALA A 62 -18.25 -15.09 -4.81
N MET A 63 -17.73 -14.10 -5.54
CA MET A 63 -17.86 -14.03 -7.00
C MET A 63 -17.15 -15.18 -7.70
N ARG A 64 -15.95 -15.56 -7.22
CA ARG A 64 -15.24 -16.74 -7.73
C ARG A 64 -16.07 -18.02 -7.49
N ARG A 65 -16.61 -18.19 -6.29
CA ARG A 65 -17.46 -19.34 -5.97
C ARG A 65 -18.72 -19.39 -6.84
N ALA A 66 -19.37 -18.25 -7.06
CA ALA A 66 -20.53 -18.16 -7.92
C ALA A 66 -20.18 -18.54 -9.38
N ALA A 67 -19.06 -18.03 -9.90
CA ALA A 67 -18.55 -18.40 -11.21
C ALA A 67 -18.29 -19.91 -11.31
N GLU A 68 -17.59 -20.51 -10.33
CA GLU A 68 -17.32 -21.95 -10.29
C GLU A 68 -18.59 -22.79 -10.35
N VAL A 69 -19.62 -22.41 -9.60
CA VAL A 69 -20.90 -23.14 -9.55
C VAL A 69 -21.64 -23.01 -10.87
N LEU A 70 -21.78 -21.80 -11.40
CA LEU A 70 -22.50 -21.56 -12.66
C LEU A 70 -21.83 -22.29 -13.84
N THR A 71 -20.50 -22.33 -13.89
CA THR A 71 -19.77 -22.97 -15.00
C THR A 71 -19.76 -24.49 -14.98
N ARG A 72 -20.43 -25.13 -14.02
CA ARG A 72 -20.67 -26.58 -14.03
C ARG A 72 -21.67 -26.96 -15.12
N ASP A 73 -22.71 -26.13 -15.27
CA ASP A 73 -23.85 -26.41 -16.13
C ASP A 73 -24.03 -25.36 -17.24
N LEU A 74 -23.42 -24.17 -17.09
CA LEU A 74 -23.48 -23.09 -18.06
C LEU A 74 -22.14 -22.85 -18.74
N SER A 75 -22.18 -22.33 -19.97
CA SER A 75 -21.00 -21.75 -20.60
C SER A 75 -20.51 -20.55 -19.78
N GLN A 76 -19.20 -20.27 -19.79
CA GLN A 76 -18.65 -19.06 -19.15
C GLN A 76 -19.28 -17.76 -19.69
N ARG A 77 -19.77 -17.77 -20.94
CA ARG A 77 -20.46 -16.63 -21.53
C ARG A 77 -21.81 -16.39 -20.87
N ASP A 78 -22.58 -17.45 -20.62
CA ASP A 78 -23.89 -17.36 -19.96
C ASP A 78 -23.73 -17.12 -18.46
N ALA A 79 -22.74 -17.73 -17.82
CA ALA A 79 -22.36 -17.39 -16.45
C ALA A 79 -22.01 -15.89 -16.31
N GLY A 80 -21.33 -15.30 -17.30
CA GLY A 80 -21.06 -13.86 -17.34
C GLY A 80 -22.34 -13.02 -17.38
N ARG A 81 -23.32 -13.42 -18.18
CA ARG A 81 -24.65 -12.76 -18.24
C ARG A 81 -25.36 -12.82 -16.88
N VAL A 82 -25.35 -13.97 -16.21
CA VAL A 82 -25.94 -14.14 -14.87
C VAL A 82 -25.22 -13.30 -13.81
N LEU A 83 -23.89 -13.23 -13.88
CA LEU A 83 -23.06 -12.47 -12.94
C LEU A 83 -22.96 -10.96 -13.28
N GLY A 84 -23.63 -10.49 -14.34
CA GLY A 84 -23.58 -9.09 -14.76
C GLY A 84 -22.19 -8.63 -15.23
N MET A 85 -21.39 -9.53 -15.79
CA MET A 85 -20.02 -9.24 -16.24
C MET A 85 -19.66 -9.91 -17.56
N SER A 86 -18.54 -9.49 -18.16
CA SER A 86 -18.06 -10.10 -19.40
C SER A 86 -17.50 -11.50 -19.17
N PHE A 87 -17.51 -12.32 -20.22
CA PHE A 87 -16.83 -13.63 -20.25
C PHE A 87 -15.35 -13.54 -19.79
N GLN A 88 -14.62 -12.51 -20.22
CA GLN A 88 -13.22 -12.31 -19.82
C GLN A 88 -13.08 -12.16 -18.30
N ARG A 89 -14.04 -11.51 -17.64
CA ARG A 89 -14.00 -11.31 -16.18
C ARG A 89 -14.33 -12.60 -15.44
N VAL A 90 -15.24 -13.42 -15.97
CA VAL A 90 -15.47 -14.79 -15.48
C VAL A 90 -14.21 -15.64 -15.60
N SER A 91 -13.55 -15.60 -16.76
CA SER A 91 -12.28 -16.30 -16.97
C SER A 91 -11.18 -15.84 -15.99
N GLN A 92 -11.10 -14.54 -15.69
CA GLN A 92 -10.16 -14.01 -14.68
C GLN A 92 -10.47 -14.46 -13.25
N LEU A 93 -11.75 -14.61 -12.89
CA LEU A 93 -12.14 -15.14 -11.57
C LEU A 93 -11.75 -16.61 -11.40
N LEU A 94 -11.84 -17.39 -12.48
CA LEU A 94 -11.55 -18.82 -12.48
C LEU A 94 -10.07 -19.15 -12.71
N GLY A 95 -9.34 -18.27 -13.41
CA GLY A 95 -7.91 -18.40 -13.67
C GLY A 95 -7.07 -18.35 -12.40
N PRO A 96 -5.79 -18.74 -12.47
CA PRO A 96 -4.89 -18.63 -11.33
C PRO A 96 -4.90 -17.18 -10.87
N ALA A 97 -5.21 -16.97 -9.58
CA ALA A 97 -5.35 -15.65 -8.98
C ALA A 97 -4.17 -14.79 -9.46
N SER A 98 -4.44 -13.86 -10.38
CA SER A 98 -3.37 -13.14 -11.05
C SER A 98 -2.62 -12.42 -9.95
N ALA A 99 -1.38 -12.86 -9.72
CA ALA A 99 -0.52 -12.27 -8.72
C ALA A 99 -0.50 -10.77 -9.03
N THR A 100 -1.06 -10.03 -8.09
CA THR A 100 -1.18 -8.58 -7.99
C THR A 100 -0.21 -7.87 -8.94
N HIS A 101 -0.73 -7.21 -9.97
CA HIS A 101 0.04 -6.37 -10.89
C HIS A 101 0.56 -5.13 -10.14
N GLY A 102 1.56 -5.32 -9.27
CA GLY A 102 2.18 -4.30 -8.42
C GLY A 102 3.70 -4.37 -8.36
N GLY A 103 4.35 -5.34 -9.02
CA GLY A 103 5.80 -5.55 -8.92
C GLY A 103 6.68 -4.88 -9.99
N ARG A 104 6.11 -4.20 -11.01
CA ARG A 104 6.88 -3.77 -12.20
C ARG A 104 7.44 -2.34 -12.18
N ARG A 105 7.33 -1.59 -11.07
CA ARG A 105 7.81 -0.19 -11.01
C ARG A 105 9.14 0.04 -10.27
N THR A 106 9.72 -0.95 -9.58
CA THR A 106 10.93 -0.72 -8.74
C THR A 106 12.25 -1.27 -9.32
N ARG A 107 12.26 -1.83 -10.54
CA ARG A 107 13.48 -2.38 -11.16
C ARG A 107 14.18 -1.48 -12.19
N ARG A 108 13.58 -0.36 -12.61
CA ARG A 108 14.17 0.54 -13.63
C ARG A 108 15.05 1.67 -13.06
N ALA A 109 15.08 1.86 -11.74
CA ALA A 109 15.87 2.93 -11.11
C ALA A 109 17.31 2.52 -10.70
N ARG A 110 17.69 1.24 -10.85
CA ARG A 110 19.01 0.74 -10.41
C ARG A 110 20.03 0.48 -11.53
N SER A 111 19.73 0.83 -12.78
CA SER A 111 20.64 0.58 -13.92
C SER A 111 21.39 1.82 -14.42
N THR A 112 21.25 2.99 -13.78
CA THR A 112 21.92 4.23 -14.21
C THR A 112 23.13 4.64 -13.36
N GLU A 113 23.38 4.03 -12.20
CA GLU A 113 24.51 4.41 -11.32
C GLU A 113 25.80 3.59 -11.48
N ALA A 114 25.79 2.51 -12.27
CA ALA A 114 26.97 1.62 -12.40
C ALA A 114 27.94 2.01 -13.53
N ARG A 115 27.82 3.20 -14.14
CA ARG A 115 28.67 3.64 -15.26
C ARG A 115 29.57 4.85 -14.98
N ALA A 116 29.67 5.31 -13.73
CA ALA A 116 30.41 6.53 -13.37
C ALA A 116 31.58 6.28 -12.39
N ARG A 117 32.26 5.14 -12.47
CA ARG A 117 33.57 4.92 -11.84
C ARG A 117 34.48 4.09 -12.75
N SER A 118 35.18 4.78 -13.65
CA SER A 118 36.46 4.36 -14.23
C SER A 118 37.31 5.62 -14.34
#